data_AF-A0AAW1RLZ6-F1
#
_entry.id   AF-A0AAW1RLZ6-F1
#
_cell.length_a   1.000
_cell.length_b   1.000
_cell.length_c   1.000
_cell.angle_alpha   90.00
_cell.angle_beta   90.00
_cell.angle_gamma   90.00
#
_symmetry.space_group_name_H-M   'P 1'
#
loop_
_entity.id
_entity.type
_entity.pdbx_description
1 polymer ?
#
loop_
_entity_poly.entity_id
_entity_poly.type
_entity_poly.pdbx_seq_one_letter_code
_entity_poly.pdbx_strand_id
1 'polypeptide(L)'
;MSIAALKPPAPALGSCASACRGLTAALQRLSVAPSTSGRRLGLSVEASRVCQLTGAKANNGYVVTFSHKRNKKLQEVNLQYKRVYWPEEQRWVRLRISARAMRTVEKNGLQATAKKVGLDLFSLPYTDARKQRLEWLSAQPGHPPQAKDRVGKSRRMKNPEKLAASTKKPLVARYILGGRVILTRDPEYVAEYREK
;
A
#
# COMPACT_ATOMS: atom_id res chain seq x y z
N MET A 1 -1.85 3.44 76.58
CA MET A 1 -2.97 3.07 77.46
C MET A 1 -4.23 3.23 76.63
N SER A 2 -4.78 2.15 76.04
CA SER A 2 -5.78 1.27 76.68
C SER A 2 -7.01 2.10 77.08
N ILE A 3 -8.25 1.93 76.60
CA ILE A 3 -9.09 0.74 76.30
C ILE A 3 -10.37 1.31 75.61
N ALA A 4 -10.85 0.73 74.49
CA ALA A 4 -12.12 -0.05 74.33
C ALA A 4 -13.37 0.53 75.05
N ALA A 5 -14.61 0.44 74.56
CA ALA A 5 -15.32 -0.51 73.71
C ALA A 5 -16.65 0.18 73.25
N LEU A 6 -17.44 -0.28 72.27
CA LEU A 6 -18.20 -1.53 72.23
C LEU A 6 -18.79 -1.77 70.82
N LYS A 7 -18.84 -3.05 70.46
CA LYS A 7 -19.60 -3.73 69.37
C LYS A 7 -20.78 -4.48 70.05
N PRO A 8 -21.71 -5.28 69.45
CA PRO A 8 -22.23 -5.58 68.07
C PRO A 8 -23.78 -5.34 67.95
N PRO A 9 -24.61 -5.82 66.96
CA PRO A 9 -24.46 -6.98 66.04
C PRO A 9 -24.89 -6.82 64.55
N ALA A 10 -24.51 -7.84 63.75
CA ALA A 10 -24.99 -8.13 62.37
C ALA A 10 -26.28 -9.01 62.43
N PRO A 11 -26.84 -9.64 61.36
CA PRO A 11 -26.61 -9.60 59.89
C PRO A 11 -27.93 -9.57 59.04
N ALA A 12 -27.85 -9.58 57.69
CA ALA A 12 -28.73 -10.25 56.69
C ALA A 12 -28.75 -9.48 55.35
N LEU A 13 -28.18 -10.02 54.27
CA LEU A 13 -28.84 -10.83 53.23
C LEU A 13 -29.88 -10.08 52.38
N GLY A 14 -29.51 -9.82 51.13
CA GLY A 14 -30.37 -10.20 50.01
C GLY A 14 -31.16 -9.11 49.28
N SER A 15 -31.03 -9.17 47.96
CA SER A 15 -32.10 -9.02 46.96
C SER A 15 -32.20 -7.72 46.15
N CYS A 16 -31.75 -7.85 44.90
CA CYS A 16 -32.48 -7.62 43.65
C CYS A 16 -33.25 -6.31 43.41
N ALA A 17 -32.79 -5.66 42.33
CA ALA A 17 -33.58 -5.24 41.17
C ALA A 17 -34.18 -3.82 41.10
N SER A 18 -33.91 -3.25 39.92
CA SER A 18 -34.67 -2.22 39.20
C SER A 18 -34.53 -0.78 39.67
N ALA A 19 -33.91 0.05 38.83
CA ALA A 19 -34.63 0.90 37.89
C ALA A 19 -33.71 2.04 37.43
N CYS A 20 -33.25 1.93 36.19
CA CYS A 20 -32.63 3.03 35.46
C CYS A 20 -33.68 4.13 35.24
N ARG A 21 -33.45 5.36 35.71
CA ARG A 21 -34.00 6.57 35.07
C ARG A 21 -33.03 7.74 35.24
N GLY A 22 -32.59 8.29 34.10
CA GLY A 22 -32.41 9.73 33.98
C GLY A 22 -30.98 10.28 34.09
N LEU A 23 -30.07 9.84 33.23
CA LEU A 23 -29.02 10.74 32.74
C LEU A 23 -29.14 10.81 31.22
N THR A 24 -29.70 11.92 30.76
CA THR A 24 -29.77 12.35 29.37
C THR A 24 -28.35 12.56 28.86
N ALA A 25 -27.72 11.46 28.44
CA ALA A 25 -26.50 11.51 27.66
C ALA A 25 -26.83 12.10 26.29
N ALA A 26 -26.30 13.29 26.04
CA ALA A 26 -26.05 13.81 24.72
C ALA A 26 -25.14 12.83 23.95
N LEU A 27 -25.72 11.74 23.46
CA LEU A 27 -25.16 10.89 22.43
C LEU A 27 -25.36 11.63 21.11
N GLN A 28 -24.53 12.65 20.89
CA GLN A 28 -24.09 12.92 19.53
C GLN A 28 -23.51 11.61 19.04
N ARG A 29 -24.25 10.92 18.17
CA ARG A 29 -23.71 9.85 17.34
C ARG A 29 -22.62 10.49 16.48
N LEU A 30 -21.41 10.56 17.04
CA LEU A 30 -20.20 10.60 16.26
C LEU A 30 -20.25 9.35 15.40
N SER A 31 -20.71 9.52 14.16
CA SER A 31 -20.50 8.55 13.11
C SER A 31 -18.98 8.47 12.92
N VAL A 32 -18.33 7.62 13.70
CA VAL A 32 -16.98 7.18 13.45
C VAL A 32 -17.06 6.42 12.14
N ALA A 33 -16.86 7.13 11.02
CA ALA A 33 -16.54 6.50 9.78
C ALA A 33 -15.31 5.62 10.07
N PRO A 34 -15.33 4.32 9.75
CA PRO A 34 -14.13 3.51 9.89
C PRO A 34 -13.06 4.20 9.05
N SER A 35 -12.02 4.70 9.70
CA SER A 35 -10.81 5.10 9.00
C SER A 35 -10.36 3.85 8.26
N THR A 36 -10.52 3.83 6.93
CA THR A 36 -9.89 2.87 6.05
C THR A 36 -8.39 3.17 6.04
N SER A 37 -7.75 3.03 7.20
CA SER A 37 -6.32 3.04 7.36
C SER A 37 -5.81 1.72 6.81
N GLY A 38 -5.46 1.75 5.53
CA GLY A 38 -4.36 0.94 5.01
C GLY A 38 -4.64 -0.54 4.85
N ARG A 39 -5.68 -0.93 4.12
CA ARG A 39 -5.41 -2.03 3.16
C ARG A 39 -4.50 -1.44 2.10
N ARG A 40 -3.18 -1.66 2.24
CA ARG A 40 -2.32 -1.64 1.06
C ARG A 40 -2.95 -2.67 0.14
N LEU A 41 -3.66 -2.22 -0.89
CA LEU A 41 -4.08 -3.08 -1.97
C LEU A 41 -2.77 -3.61 -2.54
N GLY A 42 -2.36 -4.78 -2.08
CA GLY A 42 -1.32 -5.54 -2.72
C GLY A 42 -1.77 -5.63 -4.16
N LEU A 43 -1.00 -5.02 -5.07
CA LEU A 43 -1.21 -5.20 -6.49
C LEU A 43 -1.07 -6.70 -6.71
N SER A 44 -2.20 -7.40 -6.74
CA SER A 44 -2.29 -8.64 -7.47
C SER A 44 -1.82 -8.27 -8.87
N VAL A 45 -0.66 -8.80 -9.27
CA VAL A 45 -0.23 -8.73 -10.66
C VAL A 45 -1.28 -9.54 -11.41
N GLU A 46 -2.34 -8.84 -11.83
CA GLU A 46 -3.44 -9.44 -12.54
C GLU A 46 -2.88 -9.93 -13.88
N ALA A 47 -2.63 -11.24 -13.94
CA ALA A 47 -2.23 -11.93 -15.16
C ALA A 47 -3.28 -11.80 -16.29
N SER A 48 -4.47 -11.27 -15.98
CA SER A 48 -5.53 -10.95 -16.94
C SER A 48 -5.17 -9.76 -17.84
N ARG A 49 -5.55 -9.83 -19.14
CA ARG A 49 -5.38 -8.76 -20.14
C ARG A 49 -6.34 -7.59 -19.87
N VAL A 50 -5.98 -6.76 -18.89
CA VAL A 50 -6.74 -5.57 -18.45
C VAL A 50 -5.86 -4.32 -18.49
N CYS A 51 -6.45 -3.20 -18.90
CA CYS A 51 -5.81 -1.88 -18.84
C CYS A 51 -5.80 -1.34 -17.41
N GLN A 52 -4.62 -0.94 -16.90
CA GLN A 52 -4.47 -0.46 -15.52
C GLN A 52 -5.22 0.86 -15.25
N LEU A 53 -5.25 1.76 -16.23
CA LEU A 53 -5.84 3.11 -16.05
C LEU A 53 -7.33 3.20 -16.31
N THR A 54 -7.91 2.36 -17.17
CA THR A 54 -9.32 2.44 -17.54
C THR A 54 -10.11 1.19 -17.16
N GLY A 55 -9.43 0.11 -16.73
CA GLY A 55 -10.08 -1.16 -16.43
C GLY A 55 -10.63 -1.88 -17.66
N ALA A 56 -10.34 -1.42 -18.88
CA ALA A 56 -10.85 -2.02 -20.11
C ALA A 56 -10.40 -3.49 -20.22
N LYS A 57 -11.38 -4.37 -20.48
CA LYS A 57 -11.22 -5.83 -20.62
C LYS A 57 -11.63 -6.28 -22.02
N ALA A 58 -11.28 -7.52 -22.36
CA ALA A 58 -11.71 -8.12 -23.61
C ALA A 58 -13.24 -8.16 -23.71
N ASN A 59 -13.76 -7.97 -24.92
CA ASN A 59 -15.18 -8.08 -25.22
C ASN A 59 -15.50 -9.43 -25.86
N ASN A 60 -16.67 -10.00 -25.55
CA ASN A 60 -17.14 -11.20 -26.24
C ASN A 60 -17.72 -10.79 -27.60
N GLY A 61 -17.27 -11.45 -28.67
CA GLY A 61 -17.73 -11.19 -30.03
C GLY A 61 -17.85 -12.45 -30.87
N TYR A 62 -18.25 -12.27 -32.12
CA TYR A 62 -18.32 -13.35 -33.11
C TYR A 62 -17.49 -13.01 -34.35
N VAL A 63 -16.91 -14.04 -34.98
CA VAL A 63 -16.52 -14.00 -36.39
C VAL A 63 -17.70 -14.55 -37.16
N VAL A 64 -18.26 -13.74 -38.06
CA VAL A 64 -19.36 -14.14 -38.93
C VAL A 64 -18.77 -14.46 -40.30
N THR A 65 -18.98 -15.68 -40.78
CA THR A 65 -18.57 -16.07 -42.14
C THR A 65 -19.54 -15.50 -43.17
N PHE A 66 -19.16 -15.54 -44.45
CA PHE A 66 -20.06 -15.15 -45.55
C PHE A 66 -21.40 -15.89 -45.51
N SER A 67 -21.38 -17.19 -45.17
CA SER A 67 -22.55 -18.04 -44.94
C SER A 67 -23.29 -17.79 -43.60
N HIS A 68 -23.01 -16.68 -42.91
CA HIS A 68 -23.62 -16.30 -41.63
C HIS A 68 -23.41 -17.26 -40.45
N LYS A 69 -22.44 -18.18 -40.53
CA LYS A 69 -22.06 -19.01 -39.38
C LYS A 69 -21.32 -18.14 -38.35
N ARG A 70 -21.75 -18.21 -37.09
CA ARG A 70 -21.24 -17.39 -35.99
C ARG A 70 -20.29 -18.18 -35.10
N ASN A 71 -19.00 -17.91 -35.21
CA ASN A 71 -17.97 -18.52 -34.37
C ASN A 71 -17.60 -17.57 -33.22
N LYS A 72 -17.62 -18.05 -31.97
CA LYS A 72 -17.26 -17.23 -30.80
C LYS A 72 -15.79 -16.81 -30.88
N LYS A 73 -15.50 -15.53 -30.59
CA LYS A 73 -14.14 -15.01 -30.39
C LYS A 73 -14.10 -13.97 -29.27
N LEU A 74 -12.94 -13.82 -28.64
CA LEU A 74 -12.67 -12.72 -27.74
C LEU A 74 -12.01 -11.57 -28.52
N GLN A 75 -12.57 -10.37 -28.41
CA GLN A 75 -11.98 -9.14 -28.93
C GLN A 75 -11.08 -8.55 -27.86
N GLU A 76 -9.78 -8.68 -28.04
CA GLU A 76 -8.81 -8.24 -27.06
C GLU A 76 -8.59 -6.73 -27.10
N VAL A 77 -8.22 -6.17 -25.95
CA VAL A 77 -7.83 -4.76 -25.86
C VAL A 77 -6.42 -4.59 -26.42
N ASN A 78 -6.20 -3.56 -27.24
CA ASN A 78 -4.86 -3.16 -27.67
C ASN A 78 -4.07 -2.58 -26.49
N LEU A 79 -3.46 -3.46 -25.70
CA LEU A 79 -2.65 -3.16 -24.52
C LEU A 79 -1.17 -3.06 -24.90
N GLN A 80 -0.51 -2.03 -24.40
CA GLN A 80 0.90 -1.75 -24.65
C GLN A 80 1.62 -1.42 -23.34
N TYR A 81 2.86 -1.87 -23.21
CA TYR A 81 3.73 -1.42 -22.13
C TYR A 81 4.35 -0.07 -22.51
N LYS A 82 4.02 0.98 -21.76
CA LYS A 82 4.52 2.33 -22.01
C LYS A 82 4.97 2.98 -20.71
N ARG A 83 5.94 3.88 -20.83
CA ARG A 83 6.38 4.76 -19.76
C ARG A 83 5.65 6.08 -19.91
N VAL A 84 4.93 6.49 -18.89
CA VAL A 84 4.21 7.76 -18.86
C VAL A 84 4.92 8.69 -17.89
N TYR A 85 5.14 9.93 -18.30
CA TYR A 85 5.74 10.93 -17.44
C TYR A 85 4.73 11.45 -16.41
N TRP A 86 5.13 11.50 -15.15
CA TRP A 86 4.37 12.10 -14.06
C TRP A 86 5.01 13.44 -13.69
N PRO A 87 4.36 14.58 -14.02
CA PRO A 87 4.95 15.89 -13.82
C PRO A 87 5.13 16.28 -12.35
N GLU A 88 4.14 16.01 -11.50
CA GLU A 88 4.19 16.40 -10.07
C GLU A 88 5.37 15.76 -9.35
N GLU A 89 5.69 14.52 -9.75
CA GLU A 89 6.76 13.79 -9.13
C GLU A 89 8.02 13.63 -9.96
N GLN A 90 8.07 14.26 -11.13
CA GLN A 90 9.21 14.24 -12.04
C GLN A 90 9.79 12.81 -12.18
N ARG A 91 8.91 11.85 -12.47
CA ARG A 91 9.25 10.44 -12.62
C ARG A 91 8.52 9.82 -13.79
N TRP A 92 9.10 8.78 -14.38
CA TRP A 92 8.48 7.98 -15.42
C TRP A 92 7.87 6.74 -14.81
N VAL A 93 6.57 6.53 -14.96
CA VAL A 93 5.87 5.34 -14.44
C VAL A 93 5.67 4.34 -15.58
N ARG A 94 6.07 3.08 -15.36
CA ARG A 94 5.88 2.00 -16.35
C ARG A 94 4.52 1.34 -16.11
N LEU A 95 3.66 1.39 -17.13
CA LEU A 95 2.28 0.96 -17.07
C LEU A 95 1.93 0.05 -18.25
N ARG A 96 0.92 -0.79 -18.07
CA ARG A 96 0.25 -1.53 -19.16
C ARG A 96 -1.06 -0.85 -19.51
N ILE A 97 -1.07 -0.09 -20.60
CA ILE A 97 -2.11 0.87 -20.96
C ILE A 97 -2.72 0.52 -22.31
N SER A 98 -4.02 0.78 -22.47
CA SER A 98 -4.71 0.70 -23.77
C SER A 98 -4.49 1.94 -24.62
N ALA A 99 -4.59 1.84 -25.96
CA ALA A 99 -4.45 3.01 -26.83
C ALA A 99 -5.43 4.16 -26.51
N ARG A 100 -6.67 3.83 -26.08
CA ARG A 100 -7.66 4.84 -25.64
C ARG A 100 -7.26 5.52 -24.33
N ALA A 101 -6.67 4.76 -23.42
CA ALA A 101 -6.20 5.30 -22.15
C ALA A 101 -5.00 6.26 -22.35
N MET A 102 -4.13 6.04 -23.34
CA MET A 102 -3.07 7.00 -23.68
C MET A 102 -3.64 8.38 -24.02
N ARG A 103 -4.63 8.43 -24.92
CA ARG A 103 -5.34 9.68 -25.27
C ARG A 103 -6.02 10.34 -24.05
N THR A 104 -6.54 9.52 -23.14
CA THR A 104 -7.21 10.01 -21.92
C THR A 104 -6.20 10.64 -20.95
N VAL A 105 -5.01 10.08 -20.85
CA VAL A 105 -3.90 10.62 -20.04
C VAL A 105 -3.40 11.93 -20.65
N GLU A 106 -3.26 12.01 -21.97
CA GLU A 106 -2.86 13.25 -22.64
C GLU A 106 -3.88 14.37 -22.41
N LYS A 107 -5.17 14.06 -22.45
CA LYS A 107 -6.25 15.05 -22.24
C LYS A 107 -6.40 15.49 -20.78
N ASN A 108 -6.43 14.55 -19.84
CA ASN A 108 -6.81 14.83 -18.45
C ASN A 108 -5.61 14.88 -17.48
N GLY A 109 -4.43 14.44 -17.92
CA GLY A 109 -3.28 14.18 -17.06
C GLY A 109 -3.33 12.81 -16.37
N LEU A 110 -2.16 12.30 -15.99
CA LEU A 110 -1.98 10.99 -15.36
C LEU A 110 -2.59 10.92 -13.95
N GLN A 111 -2.42 11.98 -13.16
CA GLN A 111 -2.88 12.02 -11.77
C GLN A 111 -4.40 11.97 -11.65
N ALA A 112 -5.08 12.79 -12.45
CA ALA A 112 -6.53 12.84 -12.47
C ALA A 112 -7.14 11.52 -12.93
N THR A 113 -6.53 10.86 -13.93
CA THR A 113 -6.98 9.54 -14.40
C THR A 113 -6.73 8.45 -13.35
N ALA A 114 -5.56 8.42 -12.72
CA ALA A 114 -5.25 7.45 -11.67
C ALA A 114 -6.19 7.59 -10.46
N LYS A 115 -6.47 8.83 -10.03
CA LYS A 115 -7.39 9.11 -8.92
C LYS A 115 -8.81 8.63 -9.20
N LYS A 116 -9.31 8.78 -10.43
CA LYS A 116 -10.64 8.29 -10.84
C LYS A 116 -10.79 6.78 -10.68
N VAL A 117 -9.72 6.03 -10.86
CA VAL A 117 -9.72 4.55 -10.76
C VAL A 117 -9.26 4.07 -9.38
N GLY A 118 -8.76 4.96 -8.52
CA GLY A 118 -8.19 4.59 -7.22
C GLY A 118 -6.85 3.86 -7.35
N LEU A 119 -6.06 4.21 -8.37
CA LEU A 119 -4.77 3.56 -8.63
C LEU A 119 -3.63 4.33 -7.95
N ASP A 120 -2.88 3.62 -7.10
CA ASP A 120 -1.73 4.16 -6.39
C ASP A 120 -0.46 4.21 -7.27
N LEU A 121 -0.14 5.39 -7.79
CA LEU A 121 1.02 5.58 -8.68
C LEU A 121 2.37 5.27 -8.01
N PHE A 122 2.48 5.47 -6.69
CA PHE A 122 3.70 5.22 -5.92
C PHE A 122 4.11 3.74 -5.84
N SER A 123 3.16 2.83 -6.02
CA SER A 123 3.40 1.38 -5.90
C SER A 123 3.96 0.77 -7.19
N LEU A 124 3.77 1.47 -8.30
CA LEU A 124 4.15 1.02 -9.63
C LEU A 124 5.66 1.15 -9.86
N PRO A 125 6.23 0.33 -10.77
CA PRO A 125 7.62 0.48 -11.16
C PRO A 125 7.83 1.82 -11.87
N TYR A 126 8.89 2.54 -11.50
CA TYR A 126 9.19 3.85 -12.02
C TYR A 126 10.69 4.06 -12.28
N THR A 127 10.99 5.11 -13.03
CA THR A 127 12.34 5.61 -13.25
C THR A 127 12.36 7.07 -12.85
N ASP A 128 13.24 7.45 -11.94
CA ASP A 128 13.37 8.83 -11.48
C ASP A 128 13.92 9.74 -12.60
N ALA A 129 13.34 10.94 -12.72
CA ALA A 129 13.91 12.04 -13.51
C ALA A 129 14.35 13.23 -12.63
N ARG A 130 14.07 13.21 -11.33
CA ARG A 130 14.50 14.22 -10.34
C ARG A 130 16.02 14.24 -10.18
N LYS A 131 16.67 15.37 -10.50
CA LYS A 131 18.13 15.55 -10.38
C LYS A 131 18.68 15.26 -8.98
N GLN A 132 18.10 15.92 -7.96
CA GLN A 132 18.49 15.76 -6.54
C GLN A 132 18.50 14.29 -6.09
N ARG A 133 17.54 13.51 -6.58
CA ARG A 133 17.39 12.10 -6.22
C ARG A 133 18.39 11.21 -6.95
N LEU A 134 18.68 11.51 -8.21
CA LEU A 134 19.72 10.82 -8.98
C LEU A 134 21.10 11.07 -8.36
N GLU A 135 21.41 12.31 -7.97
CA GLU A 135 22.63 12.67 -7.24
C GLU A 135 22.71 11.93 -5.89
N TRP A 136 21.59 11.81 -5.19
CA TRP A 136 21.55 11.04 -3.95
C TRP A 136 21.78 9.54 -4.17
N LEU A 137 21.18 8.96 -5.23
CA LEU A 137 21.36 7.55 -5.58
C LEU A 137 22.78 7.23 -6.06
N SER A 138 23.45 8.16 -6.74
CA SER A 138 24.86 7.99 -7.14
C SER A 138 25.79 8.05 -5.92
N ALA A 139 25.49 8.92 -4.96
CA ALA A 139 26.22 8.99 -3.70
C ALA A 139 25.96 7.78 -2.78
N GLN A 140 24.76 7.16 -2.85
CA GLN A 140 24.31 6.09 -1.95
C GLN A 140 23.68 4.91 -2.73
N PRO A 141 24.49 4.04 -3.37
CA PRO A 141 23.97 2.94 -4.18
C PRO A 141 23.21 1.92 -3.33
N GLY A 142 21.99 1.57 -3.75
CA GLY A 142 21.23 0.43 -3.23
C GLY A 142 20.54 0.63 -1.87
N HIS A 143 20.70 1.78 -1.21
CA HIS A 143 20.00 2.11 0.03
C HIS A 143 18.82 3.06 -0.25
N PRO A 144 17.63 2.87 0.34
CA PRO A 144 16.56 3.87 0.33
C PRO A 144 16.77 4.91 1.44
N PRO A 145 16.29 6.16 1.24
CA PRO A 145 16.41 7.19 2.26
C PRO A 145 15.60 6.74 3.49
N GLN A 146 16.30 6.46 4.58
CA GLN A 146 15.67 6.10 5.83
C GLN A 146 15.23 7.36 6.57
N ALA A 147 14.12 7.27 7.29
CA ALA A 147 13.76 8.33 8.24
C ALA A 147 14.90 8.47 9.24
N LYS A 148 15.41 9.69 9.43
CA LYS A 148 16.41 9.97 10.47
C LYS A 148 15.87 9.49 11.80
N ASP A 149 16.71 8.83 12.59
CA ASP A 149 16.38 8.55 13.99
C ASP A 149 16.02 9.88 14.67
N ARG A 150 14.90 9.92 15.40
CA ARG A 150 14.62 11.09 16.24
C ARG A 150 15.73 11.15 17.27
N VAL A 151 16.36 12.32 17.45
CA VAL A 151 17.42 12.54 18.45
C VAL A 151 16.96 11.98 19.80
N GLY A 152 17.72 11.03 20.36
CA GLY A 152 17.40 10.35 21.63
C GLY A 152 16.57 9.06 21.54
N LYS A 153 16.07 8.67 20.35
CA LYS A 153 15.40 7.37 20.12
C LYS A 153 16.02 6.67 18.92
N SER A 154 17.30 6.28 19.01
CA SER A 154 17.84 5.33 18.05
C SER A 154 17.11 4.00 18.25
N ARG A 155 16.48 3.48 17.20
CA ARG A 155 15.89 2.12 17.22
C ARG A 155 16.97 1.03 17.16
N ARG A 156 18.24 1.42 17.18
CA ARG A 156 19.40 0.56 17.14
C ARG A 156 19.52 -0.17 18.47
N MET A 157 19.47 -1.51 18.44
CA MET A 157 19.86 -2.29 19.61
C MET A 157 21.31 -1.92 19.96
N LYS A 158 21.55 -1.63 21.24
CA LYS A 158 22.84 -1.10 21.71
C LYS A 158 23.97 -2.14 21.71
N ASN A 159 23.66 -3.44 21.58
CA ASN A 159 24.65 -4.51 21.68
C ASN A 159 25.01 -5.07 20.29
N PRO A 160 26.26 -4.87 19.80
CA PRO A 160 26.72 -5.36 18.50
C PRO A 160 26.99 -6.86 18.48
N GLU A 161 27.46 -7.46 19.58
CA GLU A 161 27.80 -8.89 19.66
C GLU A 161 26.56 -9.78 19.53
N LYS A 162 25.46 -9.41 20.21
CA LYS A 162 24.17 -10.09 20.08
C LYS A 162 23.60 -10.00 18.66
N LEU A 163 23.92 -8.93 17.92
CA LEU A 163 23.50 -8.76 16.54
C LEU A 163 24.28 -9.71 15.61
N ALA A 164 25.58 -9.84 15.83
CA ALA A 164 26.44 -10.74 15.07
C ALA A 164 26.12 -12.22 15.35
N ALA A 165 25.74 -12.57 16.58
CA ALA A 165 25.37 -13.93 16.97
C ALA A 165 23.94 -14.34 16.57
N SER A 166 23.08 -13.39 16.16
CA SER A 166 21.68 -13.69 15.82
C SER A 166 21.57 -14.42 14.48
N THR A 167 20.99 -15.61 14.50
CA THR A 167 20.66 -16.38 13.28
C THR A 167 19.62 -15.67 12.40
N LYS A 168 18.76 -14.82 12.98
CA LYS A 168 17.73 -14.06 12.25
C LYS A 168 18.31 -12.74 11.76
N LYS A 169 18.50 -12.60 10.44
CA LYS A 169 18.87 -11.33 9.80
C LYS A 169 17.68 -10.34 9.85
N PRO A 170 17.92 -9.06 10.19
CA PRO A 170 16.86 -8.05 10.17
C PRO A 170 16.38 -7.77 8.74
N LEU A 171 15.11 -7.37 8.60
CA LEU A 171 14.57 -6.87 7.33
C LEU A 171 15.22 -5.51 7.02
N VAL A 172 15.92 -5.42 5.90
CA VAL A 172 16.52 -4.17 5.41
C VAL A 172 15.76 -3.71 4.18
N ALA A 173 15.40 -2.44 4.15
CA ALA A 173 14.82 -1.81 2.97
C ALA A 173 15.89 -1.66 1.88
N ARG A 174 15.63 -2.17 0.67
CA ARG A 174 16.49 -1.97 -0.51
C ARG A 174 15.64 -1.65 -1.74
N TYR A 175 16.20 -0.92 -2.69
CA TYR A 175 15.58 -0.70 -4.00
C TYR A 175 15.81 -1.91 -4.92
N ILE A 176 14.80 -2.27 -5.71
CA ILE A 176 14.93 -3.19 -6.86
C ILE A 176 15.13 -2.38 -8.14
N LEU A 177 15.59 -3.04 -9.22
CA LEU A 177 15.49 -2.50 -10.58
C LEU A 177 14.06 -1.98 -10.85
N GLY A 178 13.94 -0.66 -11.08
CA GLY A 178 12.64 0.01 -11.24
C GLY A 178 12.15 0.79 -10.01
N GLY A 179 13.03 1.09 -9.04
CA GLY A 179 12.79 2.10 -8.01
C GLY A 179 11.85 1.70 -6.87
N ARG A 180 11.32 0.47 -6.89
CA ARG A 180 10.46 -0.08 -5.82
C ARG A 180 11.28 -0.44 -4.59
N VAL A 181 10.80 -0.07 -3.40
CA VAL A 181 11.40 -0.47 -2.11
C VAL A 181 10.82 -1.80 -1.67
N ILE A 182 11.67 -2.80 -1.41
CA ILE A 182 11.31 -4.06 -0.78
C ILE A 182 12.10 -4.24 0.53
N LEU A 183 11.45 -4.83 1.53
CA LEU A 183 12.08 -5.25 2.77
C LEU A 183 12.57 -6.69 2.59
N THR A 184 13.89 -6.89 2.53
CA THR A 184 14.50 -8.22 2.33
C THR A 184 15.39 -8.56 3.52
N ARG A 185 15.39 -9.84 3.92
CA ARG A 185 16.31 -10.35 4.97
C ARG A 185 17.70 -10.65 4.42
N ASP A 186 17.76 -11.10 3.17
CA ASP A 186 19.00 -11.46 2.49
C ASP A 186 19.46 -10.34 1.53
N PRO A 187 20.69 -9.83 1.70
CA PRO A 187 21.21 -8.75 0.88
C PRO A 187 21.57 -9.18 -0.55
N GLU A 188 21.85 -10.46 -0.79
CA GLU A 188 22.27 -11.02 -2.09
C GLU A 188 21.12 -11.16 -3.10
N TYR A 189 19.89 -11.34 -2.62
CA TYR A 189 18.67 -11.56 -3.43
C TYR A 189 18.41 -10.50 -4.52
N VAL A 190 18.96 -9.28 -4.39
CA VAL A 190 18.76 -8.18 -5.35
C VAL A 190 19.79 -8.22 -6.50
N ALA A 191 20.97 -8.82 -6.29
CA ALA A 191 22.02 -8.92 -7.31
C ALA A 191 21.62 -9.86 -8.45
N GLU A 192 20.91 -10.95 -8.17
CA GLU A 192 20.42 -11.90 -9.18
C GLU A 192 19.37 -11.28 -10.14
N TYR A 193 18.66 -10.24 -9.70
CA TYR A 193 17.73 -9.49 -10.56
C TYR A 193 18.45 -8.43 -11.40
N ARG A 194 19.75 -8.19 -11.20
CA ARG A 194 20.54 -7.19 -11.94
C ARG A 194 20.88 -7.64 -13.37
N GLU A 195 20.78 -8.95 -13.64
CA GLU A 195 21.24 -9.60 -14.87
C GLU A 195 20.11 -10.15 -15.76
N LYS A 196 18.85 -10.07 -15.34
CA LYS A 196 17.67 -10.50 -16.11
C LYS A 196 16.82 -9.30 -16.53
#